data_AF-A0AA86GQV1-F1
#
_entry.id   AF-A0AA86GQV1-F1
#
_cell.length_a   1.000
_cell.length_b   1.000
_cell.length_c   1.000
_cell.angle_alpha   90.00
_cell.angle_beta   90.00
_cell.angle_gamma   90.00
#
_symmetry.space_group_name_H-M   'P 1'
#
loop_
_entity.id
_entity.type
_entity.pdbx_description
1 polymer ?
#
loop_
_entity_poly.entity_id
_entity_poly.type
_entity_poly.pdbx_seq_one_letter_code
_entity_poly.pdbx_strand_id
1 'polypeptide(L)'
;MNRPDTAERTVASSRPVRHFHKYRSPLSLDHARRQGDISQLAYLVMGGRDPAIAFLNGENVVLGGRPLAIATASPEGYVQVAEIIRSGASVPEST
;
A
#
# COMPACT_ATOMS: atom_id res chain seq x y z
N MET A 1 5.81 5.97 -47.72
CA MET A 1 5.12 4.84 -47.06
C MET A 1 5.73 4.62 -45.67
N ASN A 2 4.91 4.90 -44.64
CA ASN A 2 4.94 4.55 -43.21
C ASN A 2 6.15 4.87 -42.29
N ARG A 3 5.90 5.79 -41.34
CA ARG A 3 6.38 5.74 -39.93
C ARG A 3 5.48 4.81 -39.10
N PRO A 4 5.92 4.36 -37.90
CA PRO A 4 5.72 5.13 -36.66
C PRO A 4 7.03 5.26 -35.85
N ASP A 5 7.46 6.45 -35.41
CA ASP A 5 7.02 7.15 -34.18
C ASP A 5 7.11 6.28 -32.91
N THR A 6 8.33 5.98 -32.46
CA THR A 6 8.59 5.61 -31.06
C THR A 6 8.65 6.88 -30.23
N ALA A 7 7.49 7.45 -29.97
CA ALA A 7 7.30 8.40 -28.88
C ALA A 7 6.86 7.62 -27.63
N GLU A 8 7.19 8.21 -26.48
CA GLU A 8 6.64 7.94 -25.15
C GLU A 8 7.21 6.72 -24.41
N ARG A 9 7.59 6.81 -23.14
CA ARG A 9 7.19 7.77 -22.11
C ARG A 9 8.22 7.78 -20.99
N THR A 10 9.04 8.83 -20.92
CA THR A 10 9.77 9.17 -19.70
C THR A 10 8.75 9.64 -18.67
N VAL A 11 8.22 8.73 -17.86
CA VAL A 11 7.44 9.09 -16.67
C VAL A 11 8.40 9.62 -15.60
N ALA A 12 8.86 10.85 -15.78
CA ALA A 12 9.42 11.65 -14.70
C ALA A 12 8.29 11.91 -13.69
N SER A 13 8.13 11.01 -12.72
CA SER A 13 7.20 11.18 -11.60
C SER A 13 7.70 12.34 -10.75
N SER A 14 7.22 13.55 -11.06
CA SER A 14 7.40 14.74 -10.23
C SER A 14 6.92 14.41 -8.81
N ARG A 15 7.85 14.34 -7.85
CA ARG A 15 7.53 14.10 -6.45
C ARG A 15 6.86 15.37 -5.91
N PRO A 16 5.58 15.35 -5.50
CA PRO A 16 5.02 16.49 -4.81
C PRO A 16 5.74 16.62 -3.47
N VAL A 17 6.38 17.78 -3.25
CA VAL A 17 6.91 18.16 -1.95
C VAL A 17 5.74 18.18 -0.97
N ARG A 18 5.72 17.22 -0.05
CA ARG A 18 4.68 17.12 0.98
C ARG A 18 4.83 18.31 1.93
N HIS A 19 3.99 19.31 1.75
CA HIS A 19 3.83 20.39 2.70
C HIS A 19 3.16 19.80 3.95
N PHE A 20 3.86 19.84 5.08
CA PHE A 20 3.29 19.48 6.38
C PHE A 20 2.25 20.54 6.76
N HIS A 21 0.98 20.31 6.40
CA HIS A 21 -0.13 21.11 6.92
C HIS A 21 -0.32 20.81 8.41
N LYS A 22 -0.03 21.83 9.23
CA LYS A 22 -0.17 21.87 10.70
C LYS A 22 -1.63 21.88 11.20
N TYR A 23 -2.56 21.29 10.44
CA TYR A 23 -3.94 21.03 10.85
C TYR A 23 -4.34 19.64 10.37
N ARG A 24 -3.86 18.61 11.06
CA ARG A 24 -4.55 17.33 11.03
C ARG A 24 -5.42 17.29 12.26
N SER A 25 -6.73 17.40 12.06
CA SER A 25 -7.69 16.86 13.02
C SER A 25 -7.16 15.50 13.48
N PRO A 26 -7.25 15.17 14.79
CA PRO A 26 -6.85 13.86 15.29
C PRO A 26 -7.37 12.79 14.34
N LEU A 27 -6.52 11.82 13.98
CA LEU A 27 -6.96 10.70 13.14
C LEU A 27 -8.26 10.16 13.73
N SER A 28 -9.28 10.01 12.90
CA SER A 28 -10.51 9.34 13.33
C SER A 28 -10.11 8.03 14.00
N LEU A 29 -10.77 7.69 15.11
CA LEU A 29 -10.49 6.47 15.87
C LEU A 29 -10.44 5.24 14.96
N ASP A 30 -11.32 5.19 13.96
CA ASP A 30 -11.38 4.10 12.99
C ASP A 30 -10.19 4.08 12.03
N HIS A 31 -9.67 5.24 11.64
CA HIS A 31 -8.46 5.33 10.82
C HIS A 31 -7.24 4.85 11.61
N ALA A 32 -7.11 5.25 12.87
CA ALA A 32 -6.02 4.80 13.73
C ALA A 32 -6.09 3.30 13.99
N ARG A 33 -7.29 2.76 14.25
CA ARG A 33 -7.53 1.32 14.40
C ARG A 33 -7.11 0.53 13.16
N ARG A 34 -7.64 0.87 11.98
CA ARG A 34 -7.27 0.19 10.72
C ARG A 34 -5.77 0.27 10.44
N GLN A 35 -5.14 1.40 10.74
CA GLN A 35 -3.70 1.56 10.56
C GLN A 35 -2.90 0.63 11.48
N GLY A 36 -3.28 0.53 12.76
CA GLY A 36 -2.68 -0.40 13.72
C GLY A 36 -2.87 -1.85 13.29
N ASP A 37 -4.13 -2.22 13.01
CA ASP A 37 -4.50 -3.60 12.69
C ASP A 37 -3.82 -4.10 11.40
N ILE A 38 -3.78 -3.27 10.35
CA ILE A 38 -3.12 -3.67 9.10
C ILE A 38 -1.59 -3.73 9.24
N SER A 39 -1.01 -2.87 10.08
CA SER A 39 0.42 -2.89 10.38
C SER A 39 0.81 -4.14 11.15
N GLN A 40 0.00 -4.52 12.15
CA GLN A 40 0.18 -5.73 12.93
C GLN A 40 0.04 -6.98 12.06
N LEU A 41 -0.98 -7.03 11.21
CA LEU A 41 -1.19 -8.17 10.30
C LEU A 41 -0.01 -8.34 9.34
N ALA A 42 0.44 -7.26 8.70
CA ALA A 42 1.60 -7.31 7.80
C ALA A 42 2.87 -7.74 8.54
N TYR A 43 3.11 -7.23 9.75
CA TYR A 43 4.27 -7.61 10.57
C TYR A 43 4.29 -9.12 10.84
N LEU A 44 3.16 -9.68 11.26
CA LEU A 44 3.05 -11.11 11.59
C LEU A 44 3.21 -12.00 10.36
N VAL A 45 2.62 -11.61 9.23
CA VAL A 45 2.63 -12.44 8.01
C VAL A 45 3.94 -12.33 7.24
N MET A 46 4.57 -11.16 7.21
CA MET A 46 5.75 -10.90 6.38
C MET A 46 7.06 -11.14 7.13
N GLY A 47 7.01 -11.64 8.37
CA GLY A 47 8.19 -12.00 9.15
C GLY A 47 8.93 -10.81 9.77
N GLY A 48 8.24 -9.68 10.00
CA GLY A 48 8.79 -8.58 10.77
C GLY A 48 8.58 -7.19 10.16
N ARG A 49 9.29 -6.22 10.74
CA ARG A 49 9.05 -4.79 10.53
C ARG A 49 9.38 -4.32 9.12
N ASP A 50 10.58 -4.59 8.65
CA ASP A 50 11.07 -4.04 7.39
C ASP A 50 10.31 -4.55 6.16
N PRO A 51 10.03 -5.87 6.00
CA PRO A 51 9.20 -6.34 4.89
C PRO A 51 7.75 -5.82 4.98
N ALA A 52 7.17 -5.72 6.18
CA ALA A 52 5.85 -5.14 6.37
C ALA A 52 5.80 -3.65 5.96
N ILE A 53 6.78 -2.85 6.38
CA ILE A 53 6.87 -1.44 6.02
C ILE A 53 7.07 -1.27 4.51
N ALA A 54 7.92 -2.09 3.89
CA ALA A 54 8.18 -2.06 2.45
C ALA A 54 6.90 -2.34 1.66
N PHE A 55 6.15 -3.38 2.04
CA PHE A 55 4.86 -3.68 1.40
C PHE A 55 3.84 -2.56 1.61
N LEU A 56 3.58 -2.16 2.86
CA LEU A 56 2.52 -1.21 3.20
C LEU A 56 2.73 0.17 2.58
N ASN A 57 3.99 0.61 2.48
CA ASN A 57 4.34 1.90 1.93
C ASN A 57 4.69 1.86 0.45
N GLY A 58 4.95 0.69 -0.11
CA GLY A 58 5.26 0.48 -1.52
C GLY A 58 4.04 0.67 -2.42
N GLU A 59 4.30 0.76 -3.72
CA GLU A 59 3.24 0.76 -4.73
C GLU A 59 2.81 -0.69 -4.97
N ASN A 60 1.51 -0.97 -4.90
CA ASN A 60 0.96 -2.27 -5.21
C ASN A 60 0.05 -2.17 -6.44
N VAL A 61 0.49 -2.78 -7.54
CA VAL A 61 -0.19 -2.72 -8.84
C VAL A 61 -1.59 -3.35 -8.79
N VAL A 62 -1.77 -4.42 -8.00
CA VAL A 62 -3.07 -5.10 -7.85
C VAL A 62 -4.08 -4.21 -7.14
N LEU A 63 -3.61 -3.44 -6.15
CA LEU A 63 -4.43 -2.49 -5.40
C LEU A 63 -4.55 -1.11 -6.08
N GLY A 64 -3.79 -0.87 -7.15
CA GLY A 64 -3.75 0.43 -7.85
C GLY A 64 -3.21 1.57 -6.97
N GLY A 65 -2.38 1.26 -5.97
CA GLY A 65 -1.86 2.26 -5.04
C GLY A 65 -1.12 1.68 -3.84
N ARG A 66 -0.85 2.54 -2.87
CA ARG A 66 -0.12 2.17 -1.64
C ARG A 66 -1.05 1.44 -0.66
N PRO A 67 -0.74 0.20 -0.24
CA PRO A 67 -1.63 -0.60 0.60
C PRO A 67 -2.05 0.09 1.89
N LEU A 68 -1.14 0.81 2.56
CA LEU A 68 -1.46 1.53 3.80
C LEU A 68 -2.50 2.63 3.57
N ALA A 69 -2.39 3.38 2.47
CA ALA A 69 -3.32 4.46 2.16
C ALA A 69 -4.72 3.92 1.84
N ILE A 70 -4.79 2.78 1.15
CA ILE A 70 -6.03 2.12 0.77
C ILE A 70 -6.70 1.51 2.01
N ALA A 71 -5.94 0.82 2.85
CA ALA A 71 -6.45 0.18 4.07
C ALA A 71 -7.05 1.19 5.07
N THR A 72 -6.47 2.39 5.17
CA THR A 72 -6.95 3.39 6.12
C THR A 72 -8.03 4.31 5.55
N ALA A 73 -8.16 4.41 4.23
CA ALA A 73 -9.17 5.25 3.57
C ALA A 73 -10.60 4.73 3.78
N SER A 74 -10.83 3.42 3.73
CA SER A 74 -12.18 2.84 3.89
C SER A 74 -12.15 1.42 4.49
N PRO A 75 -13.27 0.94 5.06
CA PRO A 75 -13.38 -0.45 5.52
C PRO A 75 -13.17 -1.47 4.39
N GLU A 76 -13.65 -1.16 3.19
CA GLU A 76 -13.54 -2.02 2.02
C GLU A 76 -12.09 -2.10 1.54
N GLY A 77 -11.37 -0.99 1.58
CA GLY A 77 -9.93 -0.95 1.31
C GLY A 77 -9.15 -1.78 2.33
N TYR A 78 -9.52 -1.72 3.61
CA TYR A 78 -8.92 -2.56 4.65
C TYR A 78 -9.09 -4.05 4.35
N VAL A 79 -10.31 -4.49 4.03
CA VAL A 79 -10.58 -5.91 3.72
C VAL A 79 -9.74 -6.38 2.54
N GLN A 80 -9.70 -5.60 1.44
CA GLN A 80 -8.91 -5.95 0.26
C GLN A 80 -7.41 -6.13 0.56
N VAL A 81 -6.82 -5.19 1.29
CA VAL A 81 -5.39 -5.25 1.65
C VAL A 81 -5.13 -6.43 2.58
N ALA A 82 -6.02 -6.67 3.54
CA ALA A 82 -5.90 -7.76 4.50
C ALA A 82 -6.01 -9.14 3.83
N GLU A 83 -6.88 -9.29 2.82
CA GLU A 83 -6.97 -10.52 2.01
C GLU A 83 -5.67 -10.80 1.24
N ILE A 84 -5.07 -9.77 0.63
CA ILE A 84 -3.78 -9.92 -0.08
C ILE A 84 -2.67 -10.34 0.89
N ILE A 85 -2.60 -9.72 2.07
CA ILE A 85 -1.62 -10.10 3.09
C ILE A 85 -1.84 -11.56 3.49
N ARG A 86 -3.08 -11.95 3.82
CA ARG A 86 -3.41 -13.34 4.18
C ARG A 86 -3.08 -14.34 3.06
N SER A 87 -3.32 -13.97 1.81
CA SER A 87 -3.00 -14.78 0.64
C SER A 87 -1.48 -14.95 0.44
N GLY A 88 -0.69 -13.96 0.87
CA GLY A 88 0.77 -14.06 0.94
C GLY A 88 1.27 -14.96 2.07
N ALA A 89 0.48 -15.18 3.12
CA ALA A 89 0.77 -16.16 4.16
C ALA A 89 0.50 -17.59 3.68
N SER A 90 -0.43 -17.77 2.72
CA SER A 90 -0.81 -19.08 2.18
C SER A 90 0.14 -19.59 1.08
N VAL A 91 1.44 -19.33 1.17
CA VAL A 91 2.42 -20.13 0.44
C VAL A 91 2.48 -21.49 1.13
N PRO A 92 2.09 -22.59 0.47
CA PRO A 92 2.16 -23.91 1.07
C PRO A 92 3.62 -24.25 1.34
N GLU A 93 3.86 -24.78 2.54
CA GLU A 93 5.03 -25.53 2.90
C GLU A 93 5.28 -26.61 1.83
N SER A 94 6.15 -26.33 0.85
CA SER A 94 6.69 -27.35 -0.04
C SER A 94 7.90 -27.97 0.65
N THR A 95 7.62 -29.08 1.33
CA THR A 95 8.38 -30.36 1.36
C THR A 95 9.87 -30.29 1.02
#